data_AF-A0A2I0WR30-F1
#
_entry.id   AF-A0A2I0WR30-F1
#
_cell.length_a   1.000
_cell.length_b   1.000
_cell.length_c   1.000
_cell.angle_alpha   90.00
_cell.angle_beta   90.00
_cell.angle_gamma   90.00
#
_symmetry.space_group_name_H-M   'P 1'
#
loop_
_entity.id
_entity.type
_entity.pdbx_description
1 polymer ?
#
loop_
_entity_poly.entity_id
_entity_poly.type
_entity_poly.pdbx_seq_one_letter_code
_entity_poly.pdbx_strand_id
1 'polypeptide(L)' 'MDNEMHSLELNQIWELTKLPSGKRALQNKWAYKLKKEHDGSKLYKAIFVVKSF' A
#
# COMPACT_ATOMS: atom_id res chain seq x y z
N MET A 1 8.10 8.03 -6.22
CA MET A 1 6.69 7.55 -6.08
C MET A 1 6.33 6.61 -7.22
N ASP A 2 6.88 6.82 -8.42
CA ASP A 2 6.52 6.04 -9.62
C ASP A 2 6.94 4.57 -9.58
N ASN A 3 8.12 4.26 -9.01
CA ASN A 3 8.58 2.86 -8.90
C ASN A 3 7.62 1.98 -8.07
N GLU A 4 6.99 2.55 -7.04
CA GLU A 4 6.06 1.80 -6.18
C GLU A 4 4.74 1.56 -6.91
N MET A 5 4.18 2.57 -7.59
CA MET A 5 3.00 2.39 -8.44
C MET A 5 3.25 1.38 -9.57
N HIS A 6 4.42 1.44 -10.20
CA HIS A 6 4.80 0.49 -11.25
C HIS A 6 4.92 -0.94 -10.70
N SER A 7 5.44 -1.11 -9.47
CA SER A 7 5.48 -2.43 -8.84
C SER A 7 4.09 -2.99 -8.55
N LEU A 8 3.11 -2.15 -8.19
CA LEU A 8 1.73 -2.59 -7.97
C LEU A 8 1.05 -3.03 -9.27
N GLU A 9 1.31 -2.30 -10.36
CA GLU A 9 0.84 -2.63 -11.70
C GLU A 9 1.45 -3.95 -12.20
N LEU A 10 2.77 -4.12 -12.04
CA LEU A 10 3.49 -5.35 -12.43
C LEU A 10 2.99 -6.60 -11.68
N ASN A 11 2.64 -6.46 -10.40
CA ASN A 11 2.12 -7.56 -9.61
C ASN A 11 0.64 -7.87 -9.92
N GLN A 12 -0.07 -7.03 -10.69
CA GLN A 12 -1.48 -7.17 -11.03
C GLN A 12 -2.44 -7.35 -9.84
N ILE A 13 -2.04 -6.91 -8.64
CA ILE A 13 -2.85 -7.07 -7.42
C ILE A 13 -3.87 -5.92 -7.29
N TRP A 14 -3.58 -4.76 -7.89
CA TRP A 14 -4.40 -3.55 -7.75
C TRP A 14 -4.63 -2.89 -9.11
N GLU A 15 -5.85 -2.45 -9.36
CA GLU A 15 -6.21 -1.60 -10.50
C GLU A 15 -6.70 -0.25 -9.98
N LEU A 16 -6.21 0.84 -10.59
CA LEU A 16 -6.73 2.16 -10.32
C LEU A 16 -8.10 2.31 -11.01
N THR A 17 -9.17 2.31 -10.22
CA THR A 17 -10.54 2.45 -10.73
C THR A 17 -11.19 3.76 -10.30
N LYS A 18 -12.19 4.22 -11.06
CA LYS A 18 -12.99 5.38 -10.68
C LYS A 18 -13.91 5.00 -9.51
N LEU A 19 -14.11 5.94 -8.59
CA LEU A 19 -15.01 5.73 -7.45
C LEU A 19 -16.43 5.43 -7.96
N PRO A 20 -17.02 4.25 -7.64
CA PRO A 20 -18.37 3.93 -8.08
C PRO A 20 -19.39 4.88 -7.44
N SER A 21 -20.47 5.16 -8.17
CA SER A 21 -21.53 6.07 -7.74
C SER A 21 -22.11 5.66 -6.38
N GLY A 22 -22.35 6.65 -5.51
CA GLY A 22 -22.90 6.43 -4.17
C GLY A 22 -21.92 5.90 -3.12
N LYS A 23 -20.65 5.66 -3.47
CA LYS A 23 -19.61 5.30 -2.50
C LYS A 23 -18.74 6.51 -2.16
N ARG A 24 -18.20 6.52 -0.94
CA ARG A 24 -17.22 7.52 -0.50
C ARG A 24 -15.83 6.89 -0.56
N ALA A 25 -14.86 7.62 -1.12
CA ALA A 25 -13.47 7.22 -1.05
C ALA A 25 -13.05 7.21 0.42
N LEU A 26 -12.47 6.10 0.87
CA LEU A 26 -11.90 6.01 2.21
C LEU A 26 -10.61 6.82 2.24
N GLN A 27 -10.39 7.57 3.31
CA GLN A 27 -9.07 8.14 3.51
C GLN A 27 -8.10 7.00 3.77
N ASN A 28 -7.02 6.95 3.00
CA ASN A 28 -6.00 5.92 3.09
C ASN A 28 -4.63 6.54 3.33
N LYS A 29 -3.72 5.75 3.87
CA LYS A 29 -2.31 6.11 4.03
C LYS A 29 -1.41 4.90 3.82
N TRP A 30 -0.18 5.17 3.43
CA TRP A 30 0.88 4.17 3.46
C TRP A 30 1.52 4.16 4.84
N ALA A 31 1.69 2.96 5.38
CA ALA A 31 2.44 2.71 6.61
C ALA A 31 3.69 1.91 6.24
N TYR A 32 4.86 2.47 6.55
CA TYR A 32 6.13 1.77 6.33
C TYR A 32 6.59 1.13 7.64
N LYS A 33 6.80 -0.19 7.61
CA LYS A 33 7.22 -0.98 8.76
C LYS A 33 8.56 -1.62 8.48
N LEU A 34 9.56 -1.26 9.28
CA LEU A 34 10.82 -1.97 9.37
C LEU A 34 10.66 -3.16 10.31
N LYS A 35 10.88 -4.37 9.82
CA LYS A 35 11.05 -5.57 10.63
C LYS A 35 12.53 -5.88 10.70
N LYS A 36 13.05 -6.02 11.92
CA LYS A 36 14.38 -6.58 12.16
C LYS A 36 14.19 -8.06 12.46
N GLU A 37 14.86 -8.92 11.70
CA GLU A 37 14.86 -10.35 12.00
C GLU A 37 15.94 -10.68 13.03
N HIS A 38 15.85 -11.88 13.58
CA HIS A 38 16.79 -12.37 14.59
C HIS A 38 18.22 -12.49 14.04
N ASP A 39 18.35 -12.75 12.73
CA ASP A 39 19.63 -12.82 12.01
C ASP A 39 20.22 -11.43 11.66
N GLY A 40 19.61 -10.34 12.15
CA GLY A 40 20.07 -8.97 11.89
C GLY A 40 19.65 -8.42 10.51
N SER A 41 19.03 -9.24 9.66
CA SER A 41 18.44 -8.79 8.40
C SER A 41 17.30 -7.76 8.64
N LYS A 42 17.15 -6.83 7.69
CA LYS A 42 16.13 -5.78 7.74
C LYS A 42 15.13 -6.01 6.61
N LEU A 43 13.90 -6.32 6.98
CA LEU A 43 12.79 -6.41 6.04
C LEU A 43 11.97 -5.12 6.09
N TYR A 44 11.85 -4.51 4.91
CA TYR A 44 11.05 -3.32 4.73
C TYR A 44 9.68 -3.71 4.18
N LYS A 45 8.60 -3.29 4.85
CA LYS A 45 7.23 -3.55 4.41
C LYS A 45 6.48 -2.24 4.26
N ALA A 46 6.01 -1.95 3.05
CA ALA A 46 5.00 -0.93 2.81
C ALA A 46 3.61 -1.58 2.92
N ILE A 47 2.72 -0.99 3.72
CA ILE A 47 1.36 -1.50 3.95
C ILE A 47 0.40 -0.36 3.68
N PHE A 48 -0.55 -0.57 2.77
CA PHE A 48 -1.64 0.36 2.52
C PHE A 48 -2.74 0.15 3.55
N VAL A 49 -3.07 1.17 4.32
CA VAL A 49 -4.05 1.09 5.41
C VAL A 49 -5.08 2.20 5.29
N VAL A 50 -6.32 1.89 5.68
CA VAL A 50 -7.37 2.91 5.84
C VAL A 50 -7.02 3.78 7.04
N LYS A 51 -7.04 5.10 6.83
CA LYS A 51 -6.98 6.10 7.89
C LYS A 51 -8.36 6.07 8.53
N SER A 52 -8.42 5.56 9.77
CA SER A 52 -9.61 5.32 10.61
C SER A 52 -10.88 6.07 10.20
N PHE A 53 -12.02 5.36 10.21
CA PHE A 53 -13.36 5.90 9.97
C PHE A 53 -13.76 6.99 10.98
#